data_AF-A0A920BL50-F1
#
_entry.id   AF-A0A920BL50-F1
#
_cell.length_a   1.000
_cell.length_b   1.000
_cell.length_c   1.000
_cell.angle_alpha   90.00
_cell.angle_beta   90.00
_cell.angle_gamma   90.00
#
_symmetry.space_group_name_H-M   'P 1'
#
loop_
_entity.id
_entity.type
_entity.pdbx_description
1 polymer ?
#
loop_
_entity_poly.entity_id
_entity_poly.type
_entity_poly.pdbx_seq_one_letter_code
_entity_poly.pdbx_strand_id
1 'polypeptide(L)' 'MSSTDGVGTKAQVAMLAEQYESIGIDLVAMCVDDLVCVGAEPLFFLTIFQSGHSSLIKLNFL' A
#
# COMPACT_ATOMS: atom_id res chain seq x y z
N MET A 1 -17.13 -3.27 5.92
CA MET A 1 -16.14 -2.48 6.69
C MET A 1 -14.98 -2.17 5.76
N SER A 2 -14.32 -1.01 5.91
CA SER A 2 -13.22 -0.59 5.04
C SER A 2 -12.10 0.02 5.88
N SER A 3 -10.85 -0.30 5.57
CA SER A 3 -9.65 0.34 6.14
C SER A 3 -8.86 1.03 5.03
N THR A 4 -8.23 2.15 5.38
CA THR A 4 -7.36 2.93 4.51
C THR A 4 -6.14 3.33 5.32
N ASP A 5 -4.97 2.90 4.86
CA ASP A 5 -3.68 3.30 5.42
C ASP A 5 -2.69 3.65 4.30
N GLY A 6 -1.54 4.23 4.66
CA GLY A 6 -0.46 4.58 3.75
C GLY A 6 0.87 4.04 4.25
N VAL A 7 1.79 3.72 3.35
CA VAL A 7 3.10 3.10 3.67
C VAL A 7 3.95 3.91 4.68
N GLY A 8 3.70 5.21 4.80
CA GLY A 8 4.40 6.08 5.75
C GLY A 8 5.87 6.31 5.38
N THR A 9 6.72 6.49 6.39
CA THR A 9 8.14 6.83 6.22
C THR A 9 8.96 5.75 5.51
N LYS A 10 8.46 4.50 5.48
CA LYS A 10 9.09 3.41 4.71
C LYS A 10 9.17 3.75 3.22
N ALA A 11 8.26 4.56 2.69
CA ALA A 11 8.35 5.06 1.31
C ALA A 11 9.59 5.94 1.08
N GLN A 12 9.99 6.75 2.06
CA GLN A 12 11.21 7.56 1.96
C GLN A 12 12.46 6.68 1.98
N VAL A 13 12.46 5.64 2.81
CA VAL A 13 13.56 4.66 2.87
C VAL A 13 13.68 3.90 1.54
N ALA A 14 12.56 3.45 0.99
CA ALA A 14 12.48 2.81 -0.32
C ALA A 14 13.03 3.71 -1.44
N MET A 15 12.70 5.01 -1.40
CA MET A 15 13.23 6.00 -2.35
C MET A 15 14.75 6.18 -2.22
N LEU A 16 15.26 6.29 -0.99
CA LEU A 16 16.70 6.44 -0.74
C LEU A 16 17.51 5.18 -1.09
N ALA A 17 16.89 4.01 -0.96
CA ALA A 17 17.50 2.72 -1.29
C ALA A 17 17.32 2.31 -2.76
N GLU A 18 16.52 3.07 -3.53
CA GLU A 18 16.10 2.73 -4.89
C GLU A 18 15.45 1.32 -4.98
N GLN A 19 14.72 0.90 -3.94
CA GLN A 19 14.08 -0.41 -3.83
C GLN A 19 12.59 -0.25 -3.54
N TYR A 20 11.73 -0.67 -4.47
CA TYR A 20 10.28 -0.45 -4.41
C TYR A 20 9.46 -1.74 -4.43
N GLU A 21 10.11 -2.90 -4.60
CA GLU A 21 9.47 -4.16 -4.92
C GLU A 21 8.53 -4.64 -3.80
N SER A 22 8.85 -4.33 -2.54
CA SER A 22 8.07 -4.75 -1.37
C SER A 22 7.01 -3.73 -0.93
N ILE A 23 7.06 -2.50 -1.44
CA ILE A 23 6.30 -1.38 -0.88
C ILE A 23 4.78 -1.57 -1.00
N GLY A 24 4.33 -2.18 -2.10
CA GLY A 24 2.92 -2.48 -2.32
C GLY A 24 2.40 -3.59 -1.40
N ILE A 25 3.27 -4.54 -1.03
CA ILE A 25 2.91 -5.63 -0.11
C ILE A 25 2.72 -5.07 1.29
N ASP A 26 3.63 -4.19 1.74
CA ASP A 26 3.51 -3.53 3.03
C ASP A 26 2.21 -2.73 3.15
N LEU A 27 1.82 -2.03 2.07
CA LEU A 27 0.58 -1.26 2.03
C LEU A 27 -0.66 -2.15 2.20
N VAL A 28 -0.71 -3.28 1.49
CA VAL A 28 -1.83 -4.24 1.60
C VAL A 28 -1.86 -4.85 3.00
N ALA A 29 -0.70 -5.23 3.55
CA ALA A 29 -0.59 -5.86 4.85
C ALA A 29 -1.18 -4.98 5.96
N MET A 30 -0.81 -3.69 6.01
CA MET A 30 -1.37 -2.79 7.03
C MET A 30 -2.89 -2.66 6.96
N CYS A 31 -3.43 -2.47 5.75
CA CYS A 31 -4.89 -2.37 5.58
C CYS A 31 -5.62 -3.68 5.91
N VAL A 32 -5.04 -4.84 5.59
CA VAL A 32 -5.65 -6.15 5.85
C VAL A 32 -5.59 -6.52 7.33
N ASP A 33 -4.48 -6.23 8.00
CA ASP A 33 -4.30 -6.50 9.44
C ASP A 33 -5.38 -5.79 10.26
N ASP A 34 -5.71 -4.54 9.92
CA ASP A 34 -6.81 -3.79 10.55
C ASP A 34 -8.19 -4.44 10.37
N LEU A 35 -8.45 -5.00 9.18
CA LEU A 35 -9.72 -5.66 8.89
C LEU A 35 -9.84 -7.00 9.64
N VAL A 36 -8.76 -7.79 9.63
CA VAL A 36 -8.72 -9.12 10.24
C VAL A 36 -8.82 -9.03 11.77
N CYS A 37 -8.23 -8.00 12.40
CA CYS A 37 -8.29 -7.79 13.84
C CYS A 37 -9.71 -7.69 14.41
N VAL A 38 -10.69 -7.31 13.59
CA VAL A 38 -12.10 -7.23 13.99
C VAL A 38 -12.98 -8.29 13.31
N GLY A 39 -12.35 -9.30 12.70
CA GLY A 39 -13.01 -10.46 12.10
C GLY A 39 -13.63 -10.20 10.72
N ALA A 40 -13.22 -9.15 10.00
CA ALA A 40 -13.70 -8.91 8.65
C ALA A 40 -12.84 -9.62 7.59
N GLU A 41 -13.48 -10.14 6.56
CA GLU A 41 -12.83 -10.73 5.39
C GLU A 41 -12.56 -9.64 4.32
N PRO A 42 -11.30 -9.48 3.84
CA PRO A 42 -10.99 -8.55 2.76
C PRO A 42 -11.58 -9.03 1.43
N LEU A 43 -12.30 -8.16 0.71
CA LEU A 43 -12.95 -8.51 -0.56
C LEU A 43 -12.24 -7.95 -1.80
N PHE A 44 -11.75 -6.72 -1.71
CA PHE A 44 -11.03 -6.04 -2.79
C PHE A 44 -10.11 -4.98 -2.19
N PHE A 45 -9.11 -4.56 -2.97
CA PHE A 45 -8.14 -3.55 -2.56
C PHE A 45 -8.04 -2.43 -3.61
N LEU A 46 -8.00 -1.18 -3.15
CA LEU A 46 -7.81 -0.01 -4.01
C LEU A 46 -6.58 0.76 -3.55
N THR A 47 -5.67 1.05 -4.48
CA THR A 47 -4.45 1.84 -4.20
C THR A 47 -4.58 3.23 -4.79
N ILE A 48 -4.23 4.25 -3.99
CA ILE A 48 -4.06 5.63 -4.44
C ILE A 48 -2.57 5.96 -4.30
N PHE A 49 -1.94 6.33 -5.42
CA PHE A 49 -0.54 6.76 -5.45
C PHE A 49 -0.47 8.27 -5.70
N GLN A 50 0.15 9.00 -4.77
CA GLN A 50 0.45 10.42 -4.93
C GLN A 50 1.97 10.62 -4.90
N SER A 51 2.51 11.09 -6.01
CA SER A 51 3.88 11.59 -6.11
C SER A 51 3.82 13.10 -6.34
N GLY A 52 4.75 13.85 -5.74
CA GLY A 52 4.91 15.28 -6.03
C GLY A 52 5.30 15.57 -7.48
N HIS A 53 5.68 14.53 -8.24
CA HIS A 53 5.90 14.57 -9.69
C HIS A 53 5.04 13.50 -10.36
N SER A 54 4.02 13.95 -11.10
CA SER A 54 2.97 13.12 -11.70
C SER A 54 3.54 12.03 -12.62
N SER A 55 3.62 10.81 -12.11
CA SER A 55 3.87 9.60 -12.90
C SER A 55 2.79 8.58 -12.53
N LEU A 56 1.93 8.27 -13.51
CA LEU A 56 0.92 7.22 -13.36
C LEU A 56 1.60 5.88 -13.58
N ILE A 57 1.88 5.16 -12.49
CA ILE A 57 2.39 3.79 -12.54
C ILE A 57 1.21 2.84 -12.31
N LYS A 58 0.97 1.98 -13.28
CA LYS A 58 -0.03 0.91 -13.19
C LYS A 58 0.60 -0.25 -12.43
N LEU A 59 0.35 -0.37 -11.12
CA LEU A 59 0.69 -1.60 -10.41
C LEU A 59 -0.31 -2.69 -10.81
N ASN A 60 0.16 -3.68 -11.57
CA ASN A 60 -0.55 -4.94 -11.73
C ASN A 60 -0.28 -5.80 -10.49
N PHE A 61 -1.35 -6.17 -9.80
CA PHE A 61 -1.36 -7.18 -8.74
C PHE A 61 -1.92 -8.53 -9.26
N LEU A 62 -1.57 -8.87 -10.51
CA LEU A 62 -1.71 -10.20 -11.13
C LEU A 62 -0.51 -10.44 -12.05
#